data_AF-A0A821FGF2-F1
#
_entry.id   AF-A0A821FGF2-F1
#
_cell.length_a   1.000
_cell.length_b   1.000
_cell.length_c   1.000
_cell.angle_alpha   90.00
_cell.angle_beta   90.00
_cell.angle_gamma   90.00
#
_symmetry.space_group_name_H-M   'P 1'
#
loop_
_entity.id
_entity.type
_entity.pdbx_description
1 polymer ?
#
loop_
_entity_poly.entity_id
_entity_poly.type
_entity_poly.pdbx_seq_one_letter_code
_entity_poly.pdbx_strand_id
1 'polypeptide(L)'
;MTHEQQLEIYRALGMLVGQLHSKHIYEKCSHLQSQQYASWKHMFSDIIQKQITLFNGTIFEELGNRIHKYLIDNLHLIDYDIVPRLLHMDLHCGNILVSNTKITGILDAEDAIIGHNEYELMRIEKAHFEENNKNDYREEFMSSYNCYVKLDDGYEERRQMYSLSRELVGMKCFLDYGDKYAQNGSVEEEKKNMEDKIKRIINMN
;
A
#
# COMPACT_ATOMS: atom_id res chain seq x y z
N MET A 1 18.44 -11.47 15.39
CA MET A 1 17.13 -11.27 16.02
C MET A 1 16.41 -12.60 16.02
N THR A 2 15.85 -13.02 17.15
CA THR A 2 15.12 -14.29 17.24
C THR A 2 13.73 -14.17 16.61
N HIS A 3 13.09 -15.30 16.32
CA HIS A 3 11.71 -15.34 15.85
C HIS A 3 10.73 -14.64 16.82
N GLU A 4 10.86 -14.90 18.12
CA GLU A 4 10.07 -14.25 19.17
C GLU A 4 10.26 -12.73 19.18
N GLN A 5 11.50 -12.26 19.04
CA GLN A 5 11.79 -10.83 18.93
C GLN A 5 11.16 -10.19 17.67
N GLN A 6 11.05 -10.94 16.57
CA GLN A 6 10.38 -10.46 15.36
C GLN A 6 8.86 -10.38 15.56
N LEU A 7 8.24 -11.38 16.20
CA LEU A 7 6.82 -11.35 16.57
C LEU A 7 6.52 -10.12 17.45
N GLU A 8 7.37 -9.81 18.42
CA GLU A 8 7.23 -8.61 19.25
C GLU A 8 7.27 -7.31 18.44
N ILE A 9 8.16 -7.22 17.45
CA ILE A 9 8.26 -6.04 16.59
C ILE A 9 7.00 -5.87 15.74
N TYR A 10 6.48 -6.94 15.14
CA TYR A 10 5.27 -6.85 14.31
C TYR A 10 4.02 -6.55 15.15
N ARG A 11 3.95 -7.08 16.37
CA ARG A 11 2.93 -6.67 17.34
C ARG A 11 3.04 -5.18 17.69
N ALA A 12 4.25 -4.69 17.96
CA ALA A 12 4.48 -3.27 18.22
C ALA A 12 4.13 -2.40 17.00
N LEU A 13 4.42 -2.86 15.79
CA LEU A 13 4.09 -2.17 14.54
C LEU A 13 2.57 -2.09 14.35
N GLY A 14 1.84 -3.19 14.55
CA GLY A 14 0.38 -3.21 14.44
C GLY A 14 -0.27 -2.28 15.46
N MET A 15 0.21 -2.27 16.71
CA MET A 15 -0.23 -1.29 17.71
C MET A 15 0.02 0.15 17.25
N LEU A 16 1.21 0.45 16.74
CA LEU A 16 1.59 1.78 16.34
C LEU A 16 0.76 2.29 15.15
N VAL A 17 0.53 1.46 14.14
CA VAL A 17 -0.28 1.82 12.97
C VAL A 17 -1.75 1.95 13.36
N GLY A 18 -2.25 1.04 14.21
CA GLY A 18 -3.61 1.12 14.76
C GLY A 18 -3.82 2.41 15.55
N GLN A 19 -2.84 2.82 16.37
CA GLN A 19 -2.85 4.10 17.06
C GLN A 19 -2.83 5.28 16.09
N LEU A 20 -1.94 5.28 15.09
CA LEU A 20 -1.87 6.32 14.08
C LEU A 20 -3.23 6.52 13.38
N HIS A 21 -3.87 5.43 12.97
CA HIS A 21 -5.15 5.43 12.29
C HIS A 21 -6.34 5.79 13.20
N SER A 22 -6.24 5.57 14.51
CA SER A 22 -7.36 5.81 15.44
C SER A 22 -7.25 7.11 16.23
N LYS A 23 -6.05 7.69 16.36
CA LYS A 23 -5.78 8.84 17.24
C LYS A 23 -6.57 10.09 16.88
N HIS A 24 -6.79 10.30 15.58
CA HIS A 24 -7.56 11.43 15.06
C HIS A 24 -8.62 10.93 14.08
N ILE A 25 -9.74 11.65 14.06
CA ILE A 25 -10.80 11.47 13.08
C ILE A 25 -10.77 12.70 12.20
N TYR A 26 -10.87 12.47 10.88
CA TYR A 26 -10.90 13.52 9.89
C TYR A 26 -12.25 13.49 9.18
N GLU A 27 -12.80 14.66 8.87
CA GLU A 27 -14.10 14.75 8.22
C GLU A 27 -14.05 14.37 6.73
N LYS A 28 -12.89 14.54 6.09
CA LYS A 28 -12.74 14.36 4.64
C LYS A 28 -11.38 13.75 4.29
N CYS A 29 -11.34 13.09 3.14
CA CYS A 29 -10.10 12.65 2.52
C CYS A 29 -9.35 13.85 1.91
N SER A 30 -8.03 13.87 2.00
CA SER A 30 -7.21 14.95 1.46
C SER A 30 -5.73 14.58 1.40
N HIS A 31 -4.96 15.26 0.55
CA HIS A 31 -3.52 15.38 0.82
C HIS A 31 -3.32 16.40 1.95
N LEU A 32 -2.23 16.29 2.72
CA LEU A 32 -2.03 17.09 3.93
C LEU A 32 -2.00 18.62 3.71
N GLN A 33 -1.64 19.08 2.51
CA GLN A 33 -1.55 20.51 2.17
C GLN A 33 -2.42 20.91 0.97
N SER A 34 -3.40 20.09 0.57
CA SER A 34 -4.12 20.33 -0.68
C SER A 34 -5.63 20.11 -0.58
N GLN A 35 -6.26 19.96 -1.74
CA GLN A 35 -7.68 19.78 -1.97
C GLN A 35 -8.29 18.69 -1.07
N GLN A 36 -9.43 19.03 -0.49
CA GLN A 36 -10.32 18.06 0.14
C GLN A 36 -11.16 17.36 -0.93
N TYR A 37 -11.36 16.06 -0.76
CA TYR A 37 -12.18 15.23 -1.63
C TYR A 37 -13.50 14.87 -0.94
N ALA A 38 -14.56 14.77 -1.73
CA ALA A 38 -15.89 14.41 -1.24
C ALA A 38 -15.96 12.96 -0.73
N SER A 39 -15.13 12.07 -1.28
CA SER A 39 -15.05 10.67 -0.86
C SER A 39 -13.67 10.09 -1.17
N TRP A 40 -13.36 8.95 -0.55
CA TRP A 40 -12.13 8.22 -0.86
C TRP A 40 -12.08 7.74 -2.32
N LYS A 41 -13.21 7.28 -2.87
CA LYS A 41 -13.32 6.91 -4.30
C LYS A 41 -12.83 8.03 -5.22
N HIS A 42 -13.24 9.27 -4.99
CA HIS A 42 -12.80 10.41 -5.80
C HIS A 42 -11.30 10.66 -5.65
N MET A 43 -10.78 10.63 -4.42
CA MET A 43 -9.35 10.82 -4.17
C MET A 43 -8.51 9.70 -4.79
N PHE A 44 -8.91 8.44 -4.61
CA PHE A 44 -8.23 7.29 -5.18
C PHE A 44 -8.23 7.36 -6.71
N SER A 45 -9.36 7.68 -7.34
CA SER A 45 -9.43 7.85 -8.80
C SER A 45 -8.46 8.94 -9.29
N ASP A 46 -8.32 10.05 -8.57
CA ASP A 46 -7.37 11.12 -8.92
C ASP A 46 -5.90 10.66 -8.74
N ILE A 47 -5.60 9.92 -7.66
CA ILE A 47 -4.28 9.29 -7.45
C ILE A 47 -3.93 8.37 -8.63
N ILE A 48 -4.84 7.47 -9.02
CA ILE A 48 -4.59 6.55 -10.13
C ILE A 48 -4.44 7.31 -11.45
N GLN A 49 -5.30 8.29 -11.72
CA GLN A 49 -5.23 9.08 -12.95
C GLN A 49 -3.88 9.79 -13.09
N LYS A 50 -3.37 10.40 -12.01
CA LYS A 50 -2.05 11.04 -11.98
C LYS A 50 -0.93 10.02 -12.24
N GLN A 51 -0.97 8.86 -11.60
CA GLN A 51 0.05 7.82 -11.80
C GLN A 51 0.07 7.31 -13.24
N ILE A 52 -1.09 7.06 -13.83
CA ILE A 52 -1.19 6.50 -15.18
C ILE A 52 -0.63 7.45 -16.24
N THR A 53 -0.82 8.76 -16.08
CA THR A 53 -0.26 9.75 -17.03
C THR A 53 1.27 9.71 -17.11
N LEU A 54 1.96 9.21 -16.08
CA LEU A 54 3.42 9.06 -16.09
C LEU A 54 3.91 7.98 -17.05
N PHE A 55 3.03 7.05 -17.46
CA PHE A 55 3.40 5.93 -18.34
C PHE A 55 3.16 6.19 -19.82
N ASN A 56 2.55 7.32 -20.18
CA ASN A 56 2.30 7.69 -21.58
C ASN A 56 3.62 7.77 -22.37
N GLY A 57 3.73 7.02 -23.47
CA GLY A 57 4.94 6.93 -24.29
C GLY A 57 6.07 6.11 -23.69
N THR A 58 5.84 5.43 -22.56
CA THR A 58 6.84 4.58 -21.90
C THR A 58 6.64 3.10 -22.23
N ILE A 59 7.63 2.27 -21.88
CA ILE A 59 7.55 0.80 -22.01
C ILE A 59 6.43 0.15 -21.19
N PHE A 60 5.81 0.90 -20.25
CA PHE A 60 4.73 0.44 -19.39
C PHE A 60 3.36 0.99 -19.77
N GLU A 61 3.22 1.76 -20.85
CA GLU A 61 1.95 2.38 -21.22
C GLU A 61 0.80 1.37 -21.30
N GLU A 62 0.99 0.26 -22.03
CA GLU A 62 -0.03 -0.78 -22.18
C GLU A 62 -0.39 -1.43 -20.83
N LEU A 63 0.62 -1.77 -20.02
CA LEU A 63 0.44 -2.42 -18.74
C LEU A 63 -0.25 -1.50 -17.73
N GLY A 64 0.16 -0.22 -17.68
CA GLY A 64 -0.49 0.82 -16.91
C GLY A 64 -1.95 0.98 -17.31
N ASN A 65 -2.26 1.06 -18.60
CA ASN A 65 -3.63 1.16 -19.10
C ASN A 65 -4.50 -0.05 -18.70
N ARG A 66 -3.93 -1.26 -18.67
CA ARG A 66 -4.63 -2.46 -18.19
C ARG A 66 -4.93 -2.39 -16.69
N ILE A 67 -3.96 -1.98 -15.87
CA ILE A 67 -4.18 -1.77 -14.43
C ILE A 67 -5.24 -0.68 -14.23
N HIS A 68 -5.12 0.45 -14.94
CA HIS A 68 -6.07 1.55 -14.86
C HIS A 68 -7.49 1.07 -15.11
N LYS A 69 -7.71 0.37 -16.22
CA LYS A 69 -9.02 -0.17 -16.57
C LYS A 69 -9.57 -1.05 -15.44
N TYR A 70 -8.77 -1.98 -14.94
CA TYR A 70 -9.18 -2.84 -13.82
C TYR A 70 -9.58 -2.03 -12.58
N LEU A 71 -8.76 -1.04 -12.18
CA LEU A 71 -9.02 -0.21 -11.01
C LEU A 71 -10.30 0.62 -11.17
N ILE A 72 -10.53 1.19 -12.35
CA ILE A 72 -11.75 1.97 -12.65
C ILE A 72 -13.00 1.09 -12.61
N ASP A 73 -12.96 -0.09 -13.24
CA ASP A 73 -14.08 -1.05 -13.25
C ASP A 73 -14.42 -1.53 -11.81
N ASN A 74 -13.45 -1.51 -10.90
CA ASN A 74 -13.60 -1.95 -9.51
C ASN A 74 -13.74 -0.82 -8.47
N LEU A 75 -13.89 0.45 -8.87
CA LEU A 75 -14.07 1.57 -7.93
C LEU A 75 -15.30 1.42 -7.02
N HIS A 76 -16.29 0.61 -7.43
CA HIS A 76 -17.47 0.32 -6.62
C HIS A 76 -17.12 -0.36 -5.28
N LEU A 77 -15.98 -1.06 -5.19
CA LEU A 77 -15.52 -1.70 -3.95
C LEU A 77 -15.20 -0.69 -2.85
N ILE A 78 -14.89 0.56 -3.21
CA ILE A 78 -14.56 1.65 -2.30
C ILE A 78 -15.58 2.79 -2.36
N ASP A 79 -16.76 2.52 -2.92
CA ASP A 79 -17.85 3.49 -3.05
C ASP A 79 -18.79 3.43 -1.84
N TYR A 80 -18.24 3.69 -0.66
CA TYR A 80 -18.98 3.74 0.59
C TYR A 80 -18.35 4.75 1.55
N ASP A 81 -19.09 5.08 2.61
CA ASP A 81 -18.64 6.01 3.63
C ASP A 81 -17.58 5.36 4.52
N ILE A 82 -16.32 5.72 4.28
CA ILE A 82 -15.20 5.36 5.15
C ILE A 82 -15.05 6.35 6.30
N VAL A 83 -14.30 5.97 7.33
CA VAL A 83 -13.75 6.95 8.30
C VAL A 83 -12.33 7.34 7.84
N PRO A 84 -12.11 8.58 7.36
CA PRO A 84 -10.80 9.00 6.86
C PRO A 84 -9.75 9.04 7.99
N ARG A 85 -8.60 8.41 7.75
CA ARG A 85 -7.48 8.27 8.71
C ARG A 85 -6.20 8.86 8.14
N LEU A 86 -5.30 9.29 9.01
CA LEU A 86 -3.94 9.68 8.62
C LEU A 86 -3.14 8.45 8.23
N LEU A 87 -2.65 8.43 6.99
CA LEU A 87 -1.85 7.37 6.39
C LEU A 87 -0.44 7.91 6.17
N HIS A 88 0.59 7.15 6.56
CA HIS A 88 1.99 7.50 6.34
C HIS A 88 2.45 7.23 4.90
N MET A 89 1.86 6.24 4.23
CA MET A 89 2.05 5.83 2.84
C MET A 89 3.33 5.08 2.47
N ASP A 90 4.33 4.97 3.35
CA ASP A 90 5.61 4.30 3.05
C ASP A 90 6.28 3.58 4.24
N LEU A 91 5.48 2.83 5.00
CA LEU A 91 5.93 2.07 6.18
C LEU A 91 6.62 0.73 5.82
N HIS A 92 7.62 0.75 4.94
CA HIS A 92 8.48 -0.41 4.70
C HIS A 92 9.61 -0.52 5.75
N CYS A 93 10.31 -1.65 5.82
CA CYS A 93 11.35 -1.91 6.83
C CYS A 93 12.45 -0.83 6.94
N GLY A 94 12.74 -0.10 5.86
CA GLY A 94 13.77 0.95 5.84
C GLY A 94 13.35 2.22 6.56
N ASN A 95 12.04 2.48 6.67
CA ASN A 95 11.48 3.66 7.31
C ASN A 95 11.05 3.42 8.77
N ILE A 96 11.35 2.24 9.33
CA ILE A 96 11.00 1.86 10.70
C ILE A 96 12.29 1.63 11.50
N LEU A 97 12.52 2.46 12.52
CA LEU A 97 13.68 2.35 13.39
C LEU A 97 13.35 1.44 14.59
N VAL A 98 14.14 0.39 14.78
CA VAL A 98 13.96 -0.58 15.87
C VAL A 98 15.20 -0.67 16.74
N SER A 99 15.01 -0.60 18.06
CA SER A 99 16.05 -0.85 19.07
C SER A 99 15.49 -1.72 20.19
N ASN A 100 16.16 -2.85 20.48
CA ASN A 100 15.73 -3.82 21.50
C ASN A 100 14.24 -4.18 21.40
N THR A 101 13.80 -4.62 20.21
CA THR A 101 12.40 -4.95 19.85
C THR A 101 11.39 -3.81 19.94
N LYS A 102 11.81 -2.60 20.30
CA LYS A 102 10.94 -1.41 20.33
C LYS A 102 11.11 -0.58 19.08
N ILE A 103 9.99 -0.15 18.51
CA ILE A 103 9.98 0.87 17.46
C ILE A 103 10.28 2.22 18.13
N THR A 104 11.40 2.83 17.73
CA THR A 104 11.88 4.11 18.30
C THR A 104 11.63 5.29 17.38
N GLY A 105 11.28 5.05 16.12
CA GLY A 105 11.01 6.11 15.16
C GLY A 105 10.43 5.59 13.86
N ILE A 106 9.75 6.48 13.16
CA ILE A 106 9.26 6.30 11.80
C ILE A 106 9.77 7.50 11.01
N LEU A 107 10.25 7.24 9.79
CA LEU A 107 10.83 8.23 8.90
C LEU A 107 9.99 8.38 7.64
N ASP A 108 10.20 9.48 6.92
CA ASP A 108 9.71 9.68 5.55
C ASP A 108 8.18 9.82 5.40
N ALA A 109 7.58 10.70 6.20
CA ALA A 109 6.15 10.97 6.20
C ALA A 109 5.72 12.09 5.22
N GLU A 110 6.54 12.43 4.22
CA GLU A 110 6.28 13.56 3.30
C GLU A 110 5.09 13.31 2.36
N ASP A 111 4.86 12.06 1.99
CA ASP A 111 3.75 11.60 1.15
C ASP A 111 2.51 11.19 1.96
N ALA A 112 2.45 11.52 3.25
CA ALA A 112 1.32 11.19 4.08
C ALA A 112 0.02 11.85 3.58
N ILE A 113 -1.10 11.14 3.72
CA ILE A 113 -2.42 11.57 3.26
C ILE A 113 -3.50 11.25 4.29
N ILE A 114 -4.68 11.83 4.13
CA ILE A 114 -5.89 11.45 4.85
C ILE A 114 -6.78 10.62 3.92
N GLY A 115 -7.03 9.36 4.25
CA GLY A 115 -7.71 8.42 3.36
C GLY A 115 -8.20 7.14 4.02
N HIS A 116 -8.43 6.12 3.20
CA HIS A 116 -8.87 4.81 3.68
C HIS A 116 -7.71 4.03 4.32
N ASN A 117 -7.84 3.65 5.59
CA ASN A 117 -6.82 2.90 6.33
C ASN A 117 -6.35 1.62 5.62
N GLU A 118 -7.28 0.92 4.96
CA GLU A 118 -6.97 -0.32 4.23
C GLU A 118 -5.99 -0.11 3.07
N TYR A 119 -5.88 1.11 2.55
CA TYR A 119 -4.92 1.42 1.50
C TYR A 119 -3.46 1.35 2.02
N GLU A 120 -3.21 1.86 3.22
CA GLU A 120 -1.90 1.72 3.87
C GLU A 120 -1.67 0.29 4.36
N LEU A 121 -2.69 -0.38 4.91
CA LEU A 121 -2.55 -1.77 5.36
C LEU A 121 -2.09 -2.69 4.24
N MET A 122 -2.68 -2.59 3.04
CA MET A 122 -2.21 -3.34 1.89
C MET A 122 -0.72 -3.08 1.60
N ARG A 123 -0.27 -1.80 1.64
CA ARG A 123 1.13 -1.46 1.39
C ARG A 123 2.07 -2.09 2.41
N ILE A 124 1.69 -2.07 3.69
CA ILE A 124 2.42 -2.73 4.77
C ILE A 124 2.47 -4.24 4.51
N GLU A 125 1.33 -4.85 4.19
CA GLU A 125 1.27 -6.29 3.94
C GLU A 125 2.18 -6.71 2.78
N LYS A 126 2.19 -5.93 1.70
CA LYS A 126 3.09 -6.13 0.58
C LYS A 126 4.56 -6.02 0.97
N ALA A 127 4.92 -4.96 1.71
CA ALA A 127 6.30 -4.68 2.09
C ALA A 127 6.87 -5.66 3.13
N HIS A 128 6.02 -6.26 3.97
CA HIS A 128 6.48 -7.06 5.11
C HIS A 128 6.20 -8.56 4.97
N PHE A 129 5.11 -8.96 4.30
CA PHE A 129 4.59 -10.33 4.38
C PHE A 129 4.46 -11.08 3.04
N GLU A 130 4.20 -10.41 1.91
CA GLU A 130 3.92 -11.08 0.62
C GLU A 130 5.08 -11.98 0.13
N GLU A 131 6.33 -11.59 0.34
CA GLU A 131 7.49 -12.29 -0.27
C GLU A 131 7.98 -13.53 0.50
N ASN A 132 7.51 -13.75 1.73
CA ASN A 132 8.17 -14.71 2.63
C ASN A 132 7.22 -15.65 3.41
N ASN A 133 5.92 -15.71 3.04
CA ASN A 133 4.93 -16.59 3.70
C ASN A 133 4.93 -16.45 5.24
N LYS A 134 5.11 -15.21 5.73
CA LYS A 134 5.27 -14.83 7.14
C LYS A 134 3.90 -14.69 7.82
N ASN A 135 3.13 -15.77 7.82
CA ASN A 135 1.72 -15.74 8.26
C ASN A 135 1.59 -15.39 9.75
N ASP A 136 2.47 -15.91 10.58
CA ASP A 136 2.55 -15.60 12.02
C ASP A 136 2.84 -14.11 12.28
N TYR A 137 3.77 -13.50 11.54
CA TYR A 137 4.07 -12.07 11.67
C TYR A 137 2.90 -11.20 11.20
N ARG A 138 2.24 -11.59 10.11
CA ARG A 138 1.02 -10.94 9.65
C ARG A 138 -0.08 -11.04 10.71
N GLU A 139 -0.28 -12.20 11.30
CA GLU A 139 -1.28 -12.43 12.35
C GLU A 139 -1.01 -11.56 13.59
N GLU A 140 0.23 -11.47 14.06
CA GLU A 140 0.60 -10.58 15.18
C GLU A 140 0.35 -9.10 14.86
N PHE A 141 0.75 -8.66 13.66
CA PHE A 141 0.49 -7.30 13.20
C PHE A 141 -1.02 -7.01 13.13
N MET A 142 -1.79 -7.86 12.44
CA MET A 142 -3.23 -7.64 12.23
C MET A 142 -4.03 -7.75 13.53
N SER A 143 -3.69 -8.69 14.40
CA SER A 143 -4.32 -8.87 15.71
C SER A 143 -4.17 -7.61 16.57
N SER A 144 -2.96 -7.07 16.65
CA SER A 144 -2.67 -5.87 17.43
C SER A 144 -3.21 -4.58 16.81
N TYR A 145 -3.20 -4.47 15.48
CA TYR A 145 -3.86 -3.37 14.75
C TYR A 145 -5.37 -3.34 15.02
N ASN A 146 -6.02 -4.52 14.95
CA ASN A 146 -7.47 -4.67 15.11
C ASN A 146 -8.00 -4.38 16.53
N CYS A 147 -7.11 -4.16 17.50
CA CYS A 147 -7.46 -3.61 18.81
C CYS A 147 -7.85 -2.12 18.75
N TYR A 148 -7.44 -1.40 17.71
CA TYR A 148 -7.65 0.05 17.55
C TYR A 148 -8.61 0.40 16.42
N VAL A 149 -8.53 -0.32 15.29
CA VAL A 149 -9.35 -0.07 14.10
C VAL A 149 -9.90 -1.39 13.61
N LYS A 150 -11.21 -1.49 13.43
CA LYS A 150 -11.82 -2.64 12.76
C LYS A 150 -11.75 -2.46 11.25
N LEU A 151 -11.46 -3.54 10.54
CA LEU A 151 -11.57 -3.60 9.09
C LEU A 151 -13.03 -3.67 8.71
N ASP A 152 -13.36 -3.06 7.57
CA ASP A 152 -14.70 -3.16 7.02
C ASP A 152 -14.87 -4.51 6.31
N ASP A 153 -16.11 -4.99 6.20
CA ASP A 153 -16.42 -6.18 5.43
C ASP A 153 -15.92 -6.01 3.98
N GLY A 154 -15.35 -7.07 3.40
CA GLY A 154 -14.79 -7.04 2.04
C GLY A 154 -13.35 -6.52 1.92
N TYR A 155 -12.59 -6.50 3.03
CA TYR A 155 -11.19 -6.07 3.03
C TYR A 155 -10.34 -6.86 2.03
N GLU A 156 -10.50 -8.18 1.94
CA GLU A 156 -9.63 -9.01 1.10
C GLU A 156 -9.83 -8.70 -0.41
N GLU A 157 -11.05 -8.41 -0.88
CA GLU A 157 -11.27 -7.94 -2.25
C GLU A 157 -10.63 -6.56 -2.48
N ARG A 158 -10.81 -5.63 -1.55
CA ARG A 158 -10.21 -4.28 -1.63
C ARG A 158 -8.69 -4.33 -1.57
N ARG A 159 -8.11 -5.21 -0.76
CA ARG A 159 -6.67 -5.43 -0.64
C ARG A 159 -6.05 -5.83 -1.97
N GLN A 160 -6.71 -6.71 -2.73
CA GLN A 160 -6.25 -7.08 -4.09
C GLN A 160 -6.29 -5.87 -5.03
N MET A 161 -7.39 -5.11 -5.04
CA MET A 161 -7.50 -3.88 -5.84
C MET A 161 -6.40 -2.88 -5.49
N TYR A 162 -6.18 -2.62 -4.20
CA TYR A 162 -5.12 -1.73 -3.75
C TYR A 162 -3.74 -2.24 -4.15
N SER A 163 -3.47 -3.54 -4.06
CA SER A 163 -2.17 -4.12 -4.43
C SER A 163 -1.78 -3.78 -5.87
N LEU A 164 -2.73 -3.78 -6.81
CA LEU A 164 -2.48 -3.35 -8.19
C LEU A 164 -2.07 -1.87 -8.30
N SER A 165 -2.67 -0.98 -7.52
CA SER A 165 -2.24 0.43 -7.51
C SER A 165 -0.80 0.60 -6.99
N ARG A 166 -0.30 -0.32 -6.15
CA ARG A 166 1.10 -0.28 -5.71
C ARG A 166 2.06 -0.77 -6.80
N GLU A 167 1.62 -1.64 -7.71
CA GLU A 167 2.44 -2.03 -8.87
C GLU A 167 2.72 -0.83 -9.78
N LEU A 168 1.81 0.14 -9.89
CA LEU A 168 2.07 1.40 -10.61
C LEU A 168 3.27 2.16 -10.00
N VAL A 169 3.38 2.19 -8.67
CA VAL A 169 4.55 2.80 -8.00
C VAL A 169 5.83 2.03 -8.34
N GLY A 170 5.78 0.69 -8.34
CA GLY A 170 6.92 -0.14 -8.72
C GLY A 170 7.39 0.12 -10.15
N MET A 171 6.46 0.22 -11.10
CA MET A 171 6.75 0.58 -12.49
C MET A 171 7.39 1.98 -12.59
N LYS A 172 6.90 2.96 -11.83
CA LYS A 172 7.50 4.31 -11.80
C LYS A 172 8.94 4.25 -11.28
N CYS A 173 9.18 3.58 -10.15
CA CYS A 173 10.52 3.43 -9.61
C CYS A 173 11.46 2.74 -10.60
N PHE A 174 10.96 1.75 -11.35
CA PHE A 174 11.73 1.12 -12.40
C PHE A 174 12.10 2.10 -13.52
N LEU A 175 11.19 2.97 -13.96
CA LEU A 175 11.51 4.03 -14.94
C LEU A 175 12.55 5.03 -14.40
N ASP A 176 12.44 5.40 -13.12
CA ASP A 176 13.32 6.40 -12.51
C ASP A 176 14.75 5.87 -12.25
N TYR A 177 14.89 4.57 -11.95
CA TYR A 177 16.14 4.00 -11.44
C TYR A 177 16.72 2.87 -12.29
N GLY A 178 15.97 2.30 -13.24
CA GLY A 178 16.42 1.26 -14.17
C GLY A 178 17.10 0.08 -13.48
N ASP A 179 18.34 -0.22 -13.89
CA ASP A 179 19.17 -1.31 -13.35
C ASP A 179 19.36 -1.25 -11.82
N LYS A 180 19.29 -0.07 -11.20
CA LYS A 180 19.42 0.06 -9.73
C LYS A 180 18.18 -0.43 -8.99
N TYR A 181 17.05 -0.54 -9.67
CA TYR A 181 15.80 -1.05 -9.12
C TYR A 181 15.61 -2.55 -9.39
N ALA A 182 16.21 -3.07 -10.47
CA ALA A 182 16.15 -4.49 -10.80
C ALA A 182 16.86 -5.31 -9.71
N GLN A 183 16.09 -6.04 -8.91
CA GLN A 183 16.62 -6.79 -7.77
C GLN A 183 17.30 -8.09 -8.20
N ASN A 184 16.95 -8.66 -9.37
CA ASN A 184 17.31 -10.04 -9.73
C ASN A 184 17.73 -10.30 -11.19
N GLY A 185 18.06 -9.29 -12.00
CA GLY A 185 18.41 -9.56 -13.40
C GLY A 185 18.50 -8.33 -14.30
N SER A 186 18.31 -8.52 -15.61
CA SER A 186 18.20 -7.42 -16.57
C SER A 186 16.83 -6.73 -16.47
N VAL A 187 16.76 -5.51 -16.99
CA VAL A 187 15.53 -4.71 -17.12
C VAL A 187 14.36 -5.50 -17.72
N GLU A 188 14.63 -6.35 -18.70
CA GLU A 188 13.63 -7.15 -19.40
C GLU A 188 13.03 -8.25 -18.52
N GLU A 189 13.83 -8.87 -17.66
CA GLU A 189 13.38 -9.93 -16.76
C GLU A 189 12.49 -9.37 -15.65
N GLU A 190 12.89 -8.25 -15.07
CA GLU A 190 12.10 -7.55 -14.05
C GLU A 190 10.77 -7.05 -14.63
N LYS A 191 10.79 -6.47 -15.84
CA LYS A 191 9.57 -6.09 -16.56
C LYS A 191 8.63 -7.29 -16.74
N LYS A 192 9.17 -8.42 -17.18
CA LYS A 192 8.38 -9.64 -17.40
C LYS A 192 7.78 -10.17 -16.09
N ASN A 193 8.54 -10.14 -14.99
CA ASN A 193 8.06 -10.54 -13.68
C ASN A 193 6.90 -9.66 -13.20
N MET A 194 7.00 -8.34 -13.38
CA MET A 194 5.90 -7.41 -13.11
C MET A 194 4.67 -7.74 -13.95
N GLU A 195 4.84 -7.91 -15.27
CA GLU A 195 3.74 -8.27 -16.16
C GLU A 195 3.03 -9.57 -15.75
N ASP A 196 3.79 -10.61 -15.43
CA ASP A 196 3.24 -11.91 -15.05
C ASP A 196 2.51 -11.83 -13.71
N LYS A 197 3.03 -11.05 -12.77
CA LYS A 197 2.36 -10.78 -11.48
C LYS A 197 1.03 -10.06 -11.68
N ILE A 198 1.02 -8.98 -12.46
CA ILE A 198 -0.18 -8.19 -12.75
C ILE A 198 -1.22 -9.03 -13.49
N LYS A 199 -0.80 -9.84 -14.48
CA LYS A 199 -1.68 -10.78 -15.20
C LYS A 199 -2.34 -11.78 -14.24
N ARG A 200 -1.60 -12.33 -13.27
CA ARG A 200 -2.16 -13.25 -12.28
C ARG A 200 -3.24 -12.58 -11.43
N ILE A 201 -2.97 -11.37 -10.91
CA ILE A 201 -3.94 -10.66 -10.07
C ILE A 201 -5.22 -10.32 -10.87
N ILE A 202 -5.08 -9.84 -12.10
CA ILE A 202 -6.23 -9.48 -12.94
C ILE A 202 -7.04 -10.72 -13.36
N ASN A 203 -6.40 -11.85 -13.66
CA ASN A 203 -7.07 -13.06 -14.17
C ASN A 203 -7.62 -13.99 -13.07
N MET A 204 -7.36 -13.71 -11.79
CA MET A 204 -7.92 -14.48 -10.68
C MET A 204 -9.36 -14.08 -10.31
N ASN A 205 -9.88 -13.02 -10.95
CA ASN A 205 -11.22 -12.46 -10.79
C ASN A 205 -11.99 -12.51 -12.11
#